data_AF-A0A354YYG6-F1
#
_entry.id   AF-A0A354YYG6-F1
#
_cell.length_a   1.000
_cell.length_b   1.000
_cell.length_c   1.000
_cell.angle_alpha   90.00
_cell.angle_beta   90.00
_cell.angle_gamma   90.00
#
_symmetry.space_group_name_H-M   'P 1'
#
loop_
_entity.id
_entity.type
_entity.pdbx_description
1 polymer ?
#
loop_
_entity_poly.entity_id
_entity_poly.type
_entity_poly.pdbx_seq_one_letter_code
_entity_poly.pdbx_strand_id
1 'polypeptide(L)'
;LVTPTSQIIGIQAVLNILMGERYKLCPGEVKDYVRGYYGKPAVAIKDEIRKKIIGDEEVITVRPADLLEPAWERSRQELGELAESEEDILTYALFPQVALKFFEYRKNRGAEDIPQISSIDTLGEELLDEE
;
A
#
# COMPACT_ATOMS: atom_id res chain seq x y z
N LEU A 1 -0.65 -20.58 3.01
CA LEU A 1 -0.26 -19.24 2.52
C LEU A 1 -1.54 -18.43 2.42
N VAL A 2 -1.61 -17.30 3.12
CA VAL A 2 -2.80 -16.44 3.15
C VAL A 2 -2.42 -15.03 2.74
N THR A 3 -3.41 -14.20 2.42
CA THR A 3 -3.20 -12.77 2.14
C THR A 3 -2.57 -12.09 3.36
N PRO A 4 -1.56 -11.22 3.19
CA PRO A 4 -0.93 -10.80 1.93
C PRO A 4 0.24 -11.70 1.47
N THR A 5 0.74 -12.60 2.32
CA THR A 5 1.96 -13.39 2.06
C THR A 5 1.88 -14.28 0.81
N SER A 6 0.70 -14.83 0.48
CA SER A 6 0.50 -15.61 -0.74
C SER A 6 0.79 -14.79 -2.02
N GLN A 7 0.37 -13.54 -2.05
CA GLN A 7 0.61 -12.63 -3.19
C GLN A 7 2.08 -12.25 -3.29
N ILE A 8 2.72 -11.92 -2.16
CA ILE A 8 4.16 -11.58 -2.08
C ILE A 8 5.03 -12.72 -2.62
N ILE A 9 4.73 -13.97 -2.24
CA ILE A 9 5.44 -15.15 -2.75
C ILE A 9 5.15 -15.37 -4.24
N GLY A 10 3.88 -15.24 -4.64
CA GLY A 10 3.46 -15.44 -6.02
C GLY A 10 4.16 -14.47 -6.97
N ILE A 11 4.14 -13.17 -6.67
CA ILE A 11 4.76 -12.15 -7.52
C ILE A 11 6.28 -12.34 -7.59
N GLN A 12 6.96 -12.63 -6.47
CA GLN A 12 8.40 -12.86 -6.48
C GLN A 12 8.78 -14.11 -7.29
N ALA A 13 7.97 -15.17 -7.23
CA ALA A 13 8.20 -16.38 -8.01
C ALA A 13 8.08 -16.10 -9.51
N VAL A 14 7.05 -15.35 -9.92
CA VAL A 14 6.87 -14.92 -11.33
C VAL A 14 8.07 -14.08 -11.79
N LEU A 15 8.50 -13.10 -10.99
CA LEU A 15 9.64 -12.26 -11.34
C LEU A 15 10.95 -13.05 -11.46
N ASN A 16 11.18 -14.03 -10.58
CA ASN A 16 12.37 -14.90 -10.68
C ASN A 16 12.42 -15.65 -12.02
N ILE A 17 11.27 -16.12 -12.52
CA ILE A 17 11.17 -16.85 -13.79
C ILE A 17 11.40 -15.88 -14.95
N LEU A 18 10.69 -14.74 -14.97
CA LEU A 18 10.79 -13.77 -16.06
C LEU A 18 12.19 -13.17 -16.17
N MET A 19 12.86 -12.97 -15.04
CA MET A 19 14.22 -12.42 -15.00
C MET A 19 15.31 -13.45 -15.26
N GLY A 20 14.98 -14.75 -15.30
CA GLY A 20 15.95 -15.85 -15.43
C GLY A 20 16.91 -15.98 -14.25
N GLU A 21 16.69 -15.22 -13.16
CA GLU A 21 17.56 -15.17 -12.00
C GLU A 21 16.73 -14.88 -10.74
N ARG A 22 16.96 -15.66 -9.69
CA ARG A 22 16.27 -15.49 -8.40
C ARG A 22 16.66 -14.19 -7.72
N TYR A 23 15.66 -13.40 -7.31
CA TYR A 23 15.80 -12.15 -6.56
C TYR A 23 16.61 -11.07 -7.28
N LYS A 24 16.68 -11.11 -8.63
CA LYS A 24 17.28 -10.04 -9.43
C LYS A 24 16.47 -8.75 -9.35
N LEU A 25 15.14 -8.89 -9.37
CA LEU A 25 14.19 -7.81 -9.15
C LEU A 25 13.27 -8.21 -7.99
N CYS A 26 13.18 -7.35 -6.98
CA CYS A 26 12.36 -7.57 -5.79
C CYS A 26 11.42 -6.38 -5.57
N PRO A 27 10.09 -6.59 -5.62
CA PRO A 27 9.08 -5.59 -5.28
C PRO A 27 9.22 -5.06 -3.85
N GLY A 28 8.60 -3.91 -3.58
CA GLY A 28 8.61 -3.27 -2.26
C GLY A 28 8.12 -4.19 -1.16
N GLU A 29 7.01 -4.89 -1.39
CA GLU A 29 6.36 -5.77 -0.41
C GLU A 29 7.26 -6.97 -0.03
N VAL A 30 8.08 -7.45 -0.97
CA VAL A 30 9.06 -8.52 -0.70
C VAL A 30 10.18 -7.97 0.17
N LYS A 31 10.67 -6.76 -0.12
CA LYS A 31 11.68 -6.10 0.72
C LYS A 31 11.12 -5.84 2.11
N ASP A 32 9.90 -5.35 2.22
CA ASP A 32 9.24 -5.03 3.48
C ASP A 32 8.96 -6.28 4.33
N TYR A 33 8.62 -7.40 3.69
CA TYR A 33 8.57 -8.70 4.37
C TYR A 33 9.94 -9.08 4.96
N VAL A 34 11.02 -8.88 4.20
CA VAL A 34 12.39 -9.19 4.66
C VAL A 34 12.86 -8.23 5.75
N ARG A 35 12.44 -6.94 5.69
CA ARG A 35 12.69 -5.94 6.74
C ARG A 35 11.90 -6.18 8.02
N GLY A 36 10.89 -7.05 8.00
CA GLY A 36 10.06 -7.38 9.16
C GLY A 36 8.78 -6.57 9.31
N TYR A 37 8.40 -5.75 8.31
CA TYR A 37 7.17 -4.94 8.35
C TYR A 37 5.87 -5.77 8.29
N TYR A 38 5.96 -7.07 7.99
CA TYR A 38 4.84 -8.02 8.08
C TYR A 38 4.92 -8.89 9.36
N GLY A 39 5.80 -8.53 10.29
CA GLY A 39 6.08 -9.28 11.52
C GLY A 39 7.18 -10.32 11.34
N LYS A 40 7.32 -11.18 12.36
CA LYS A 40 8.37 -12.20 12.42
C LYS A 40 8.01 -13.41 11.54
N PRO A 41 8.85 -13.79 10.56
CA PRO A 41 8.67 -15.03 9.81
C PRO A 41 8.67 -16.26 10.71
N ALA A 42 7.88 -17.29 10.36
CA ALA A 42 7.83 -18.55 11.10
C ALA A 42 9.19 -19.25 11.18
N VAL A 43 10.03 -19.06 10.16
CA VAL A 43 11.41 -19.56 10.08
C VAL A 43 12.31 -18.42 9.64
N ALA A 44 13.52 -18.34 10.20
CA ALA A 44 14.49 -17.32 9.85
C ALA A 44 14.82 -17.32 8.35
N ILE A 45 14.87 -16.13 7.76
CA ILE A 45 15.30 -15.94 6.38
C ILE A 45 16.82 -16.13 6.35
N LYS A 46 17.31 -16.91 5.38
CA LYS A 46 18.75 -17.12 5.21
C LYS A 46 19.47 -15.80 4.96
N ASP A 47 20.60 -15.59 5.62
CA ASP A 47 21.38 -14.35 5.53
C ASP A 47 21.77 -13.99 4.09
N GLU A 48 22.12 -14.98 3.27
CA GLU A 48 22.45 -14.80 1.84
C GLU A 48 21.28 -14.19 1.06
N ILE A 49 20.04 -14.60 1.37
CA ILE A 49 18.83 -14.11 0.72
C ILE A 49 18.45 -12.73 1.26
N ARG A 50 18.56 -12.51 2.57
CA ARG A 50 18.34 -11.19 3.17
C ARG A 50 19.25 -10.16 2.51
N LYS A 51 20.56 -10.43 2.46
CA LYS A 51 21.55 -9.55 1.83
C LYS A 51 21.28 -9.34 0.34
N LYS A 52 20.81 -10.36 -0.38
CA LYS A 52 20.44 -10.19 -1.80
C LYS A 52 19.24 -9.26 -2.01
N ILE A 53 18.27 -9.26 -1.09
CA ILE A 53 17.02 -8.50 -1.25
C ILE A 53 17.13 -7.07 -0.69
N ILE A 54 17.73 -6.90 0.49
CA ILE A 54 17.80 -5.62 1.21
C ILE A 54 19.23 -5.17 1.57
N GLY A 55 20.26 -5.89 1.15
CA GLY A 55 21.66 -5.54 1.46
C GLY A 55 21.94 -5.54 2.97
N ASP A 56 22.45 -4.41 3.45
CA ASP A 56 22.78 -4.18 4.86
C ASP A 56 21.72 -3.34 5.60
N GLU A 57 20.53 -3.17 5.01
CA GLU A 57 19.41 -2.50 5.67
C GLU A 57 18.98 -3.22 6.95
N GLU A 58 18.52 -2.45 7.94
CA GLU A 58 18.09 -2.98 9.22
C GLU A 58 16.76 -3.75 9.11
N VAL A 59 16.67 -4.82 9.90
CA VAL A 59 15.45 -5.63 10.06
C VAL A 59 14.82 -5.27 11.39
N ILE A 60 13.59 -4.75 11.35
CA ILE A 60 12.84 -4.42 12.57
C ILE A 60 12.47 -5.70 13.32
N THR A 61 12.49 -5.62 14.64
CA THR A 61 12.14 -6.75 15.53
C THR A 61 10.94 -6.46 16.43
N VAL A 62 10.45 -5.22 16.40
CA VAL A 62 9.26 -4.76 17.11
C VAL A 62 7.99 -5.08 16.32
N ARG A 63 6.81 -4.85 16.91
CA ARG A 63 5.54 -4.93 16.18
C ARG A 63 5.51 -3.77 15.17
N PRO A 64 5.33 -4.00 13.85
CA PRO A 64 5.42 -2.94 12.84
C PRO A 64 4.49 -1.74 13.10
N ALA A 65 3.31 -2.00 13.67
CA ALA A 65 2.36 -0.95 14.02
C ALA A 65 2.83 -0.01 15.14
N ASP A 66 3.86 -0.37 15.90
CA ASP A 66 4.46 0.52 16.91
C ASP A 66 5.30 1.64 16.26
N LEU A 67 5.63 1.52 14.98
CA LEU A 67 6.38 2.51 14.21
C LEU A 67 5.46 3.48 13.44
N LEU A 68 4.14 3.28 13.52
CA LEU A 68 3.15 4.09 12.80
C LEU A 68 2.52 5.11 13.75
N GLU A 69 2.47 6.37 13.30
CA GLU A 69 1.70 7.40 13.98
C GLU A 69 0.18 7.17 13.82
N PRO A 70 -0.65 7.53 14.83
CA PRO A 70 -2.10 7.45 14.71
C PRO A 70 -2.62 8.25 13.50
N ALA A 71 -3.34 7.58 12.60
CA ALA A 71 -3.79 8.20 11.35
C ALA A 71 -5.11 8.98 11.45
N TRP A 72 -5.95 8.70 12.47
CA TRP A 72 -7.33 9.18 12.53
C TRP A 72 -7.48 10.70 12.42
N GLU A 73 -6.79 11.45 13.29
CA GLU A 73 -6.96 12.90 13.36
C GLU A 73 -6.44 13.58 12.10
N ARG A 74 -5.32 13.10 11.56
CA ARG A 74 -4.78 13.55 10.27
C ARG A 74 -5.79 13.29 9.14
N SER A 75 -6.32 12.07 9.02
CA SER A 75 -7.29 11.73 7.96
C SER A 75 -8.57 12.53 8.06
N ARG A 76 -9.05 12.82 9.28
CA ARG A 76 -10.20 13.70 9.52
C ARG A 76 -9.92 15.12 9.03
N GLN A 77 -8.73 15.66 9.33
CA GLN A 77 -8.34 17.01 8.90
C GLN A 77 -8.15 17.11 7.39
N GLU A 78 -7.51 16.10 6.77
CA GLU A 78 -7.27 16.05 5.32
C GLU A 78 -8.58 15.97 4.51
N LEU A 79 -9.58 15.25 5.01
CA LEU A 79 -10.89 15.18 4.35
C LEU A 79 -11.77 16.40 4.58
N GLY A 80 -11.71 17.01 5.77
CA GLY A 80 -12.53 18.17 6.11
C GLY A 80 -14.01 17.98 5.76
N GLU A 81 -14.54 18.89 4.95
CA GLU A 81 -15.95 18.90 4.53
C GLU A 81 -16.30 17.85 3.46
N LEU A 82 -15.31 17.16 2.89
CA LEU A 82 -15.56 16.08 1.92
C LEU A 82 -16.15 14.83 2.59
N ALA A 83 -15.91 14.64 3.90
CA ALA A 83 -16.47 13.54 4.65
C ALA A 83 -17.92 13.81 5.02
N GLU A 84 -18.83 12.94 4.58
CA GLU A 84 -20.25 12.98 4.98
C GLU A 84 -20.49 12.18 6.27
N SER A 85 -19.54 11.34 6.68
CA SER A 85 -19.64 10.42 7.83
C SER A 85 -18.26 10.02 8.37
N GLU A 86 -18.22 9.38 9.55
CA GLU A 86 -16.98 8.80 10.09
C GLU A 86 -16.47 7.62 9.26
N GLU A 87 -17.37 6.89 8.60
CA GLU A 87 -17.06 5.82 7.67
C GLU A 87 -16.29 6.31 6.43
N ASP A 88 -16.53 7.54 5.98
CA ASP A 88 -15.75 8.16 4.90
C ASP A 88 -14.30 8.43 5.34
N ILE A 89 -14.13 8.87 6.59
CA ILE A 89 -12.81 9.07 7.19
C ILE A 89 -12.05 7.73 7.26
N LEU A 90 -12.72 6.65 7.67
CA LEU A 90 -12.12 5.31 7.66
C LEU A 90 -11.78 4.83 6.25
N THR A 91 -12.67 5.07 5.29
CA THR A 91 -12.49 4.66 3.89
C THR A 91 -11.27 5.35 3.29
N TYR A 92 -11.12 6.65 3.53
CA TYR A 92 -9.95 7.42 3.13
C TYR A 92 -8.68 6.99 3.85
N ALA A 93 -8.73 6.76 5.17
CA ALA A 93 -7.57 6.30 5.93
C ALA A 93 -7.02 4.94 5.43
N LEU A 94 -7.90 4.07 4.93
CA LEU A 94 -7.51 2.75 4.39
C LEU A 94 -7.10 2.82 2.91
N PHE A 95 -7.80 3.60 2.08
CA PHE A 95 -7.61 3.66 0.64
C PHE A 95 -7.74 5.09 0.08
N PRO A 96 -6.79 6.01 0.36
CA PRO A 96 -6.96 7.44 0.09
C PRO A 96 -7.36 7.76 -1.37
N GLN A 97 -6.63 7.20 -2.34
CA GLN A 97 -6.87 7.46 -3.77
C GLN A 97 -8.22 6.90 -4.26
N VAL A 98 -8.58 5.70 -3.80
CA VAL A 98 -9.85 5.06 -4.16
C VAL A 98 -11.02 5.80 -3.52
N ALA A 99 -10.85 6.25 -2.28
CA ALA A 99 -11.86 6.98 -1.53
C ALA A 99 -12.19 8.33 -2.20
N LEU A 100 -11.18 9.12 -2.57
CA LEU A 100 -11.41 10.42 -3.22
C LEU A 100 -12.20 10.28 -4.53
N LYS A 101 -11.81 9.33 -5.39
CA LYS A 101 -12.55 9.03 -6.63
C LYS A 101 -13.98 8.54 -6.36
N PHE A 102 -14.15 7.74 -5.32
CA PHE A 102 -15.47 7.27 -4.91
C PHE A 102 -16.37 8.41 -4.39
N PHE A 103 -15.82 9.36 -3.64
CA PHE A 103 -16.58 10.51 -3.14
C PHE A 103 -16.98 11.45 -4.27
N GLU A 104 -16.08 11.69 -5.22
CA GLU A 104 -16.39 12.43 -6.46
C GLU A 104 -17.53 11.76 -7.22
N TYR A 105 -17.43 10.44 -7.45
CA TYR A 105 -18.51 9.66 -8.06
C TYR A 105 -19.83 9.77 -7.30
N ARG A 106 -19.79 9.67 -5.97
CA ARG A 106 -20.97 9.74 -5.10
C ARG A 106 -21.69 11.08 -5.24
N LYS A 107 -20.93 12.18 -5.28
CA LYS A 107 -21.45 13.55 -5.50
C LYS A 107 -22.04 13.72 -6.90
N ASN A 108 -21.43 13.09 -7.90
CA ASN A 108 -21.79 13.18 -9.31
C ASN A 108 -22.78 12.10 -9.77
N ARG A 109 -23.50 11.42 -8.86
CA ARG A 109 -24.44 10.31 -9.14
C ARG A 109 -25.59 10.58 -10.13
N GLY A 110 -25.67 11.78 -10.72
CA GLY A 110 -26.52 12.12 -11.86
C GLY A 110 -25.81 12.13 -13.24
N ALA A 111 -24.50 11.91 -13.30
CA ALA A 111 -23.71 11.84 -14.52
C ALA A 111 -23.57 10.37 -14.99
N GLU A 112 -23.69 10.14 -16.31
CA GLU A 112 -23.71 8.80 -16.92
C GLU A 112 -22.34 8.08 -16.86
N ASP A 113 -21.27 8.78 -16.50
CA ASP A 113 -19.91 8.25 -16.48
C ASP A 113 -19.52 7.74 -15.09
N ILE A 114 -19.42 6.41 -14.95
CA ILE A 114 -18.85 5.75 -13.77
C ILE A 114 -17.33 5.85 -13.87
N PRO A 115 -16.64 6.57 -12.97
CA PRO A 115 -15.19 6.69 -13.03
C PRO A 115 -14.55 5.32 -12.84
N GLN A 116 -13.67 4.95 -13.78
CA GLN A 116 -12.86 3.74 -13.67
C GLN A 116 -11.78 3.98 -12.61
N ILE A 117 -11.83 3.22 -11.52
CA ILE A 117 -10.84 3.31 -10.44
C ILE A 117 -9.75 2.27 -10.71
N SER A 118 -8.58 2.70 -11.17
CA SER A 118 -7.39 1.86 -11.30
C SER A 118 -6.43 2.11 -10.13
N SER A 119 -5.80 1.06 -9.65
CA SER A 119 -4.75 1.12 -8.61
C SER A 119 -3.45 1.79 -9.09
N ILE A 120 -3.38 2.24 -10.36
CA ILE A 120 -2.22 2.85 -11.02
C ILE A 120 -2.41 4.37 -11.16
N ASP A 121 -3.58 4.91 -10.84
CA ASP A 121 -3.88 6.32 -11.05
C ASP A 121 -3.14 7.20 -10.02
N THR A 122 -1.89 7.57 -10.34
CA THR A 122 -1.14 8.60 -9.62
C THR A 122 -1.76 9.98 -9.86
N LEU A 123 -1.70 10.86 -8.85
CA LEU A 123 -2.21 12.23 -8.86
C LEU A 123 -1.99 12.90 -10.23
N GLY A 124 -3.07 13.17 -10.95
CA GLY A 124 -3.10 14.30 -11.85
C GLY A 124 -3.16 15.55 -10.98
N GLU A 125 -2.32 16.53 -11.30
CA GLU A 125 -2.22 17.86 -10.68
C GLU A 125 -3.54 18.69 -10.73
N GLU A 126 -4.67 18.09 -11.10
CA GLU A 126 -5.93 18.78 -11.42
C GLU A 126 -6.78 19.17 -10.21
N LEU A 127 -6.37 18.83 -8.97
CA LEU A 127 -7.12 19.19 -7.76
C LEU A 127 -6.49 20.33 -6.94
N LEU A 128 -5.43 20.97 -7.44
CA LEU A 128 -4.82 22.14 -6.78
C LEU A 128 -5.03 23.47 -7.53
N ASP A 129 -5.63 23.45 -8.72
CA ASP A 129 -5.89 24.66 -9.52
C ASP A 129 -7.39 24.97 -9.60
N GLU A 130 -7.99 25.37 -8.49
CA GLU A 130 -9.15 26.27 -8.52
C GLU A 130 -8.96 27.36 -7.44
N GLU A 131 -8.13 28.36 -7.77
CA GLU A 131 -8.23 29.76 -7.28
C GLU A 131 -8.89 30.65 -8.34
#